data_AF-E9GM56-F1
#
_entry.id   AF-E9GM56-F1
#
_cell.length_a   1.000
_cell.length_b   1.000
_cell.length_c   1.000
_cell.angle_alpha   90.00
_cell.angle_beta   90.00
_cell.angle_gamma   90.00
#
_symmetry.space_group_name_H-M   'P 1'
#
loop_
_entity.id
_entity.type
_entity.pdbx_description
1 polymer ?
#
loop_
_entity_poly.entity_id
_entity_poly.type
_entity_poly.pdbx_seq_one_letter_code
_entity_poly.pdbx_strand_id
1 'polypeptide(L)'
;MVKLLAVRNLLQSHSKRTIWGWLNTITNKVDESRIKDVGPDRAAAEWLLRCGAGVRWKDKESVLKDYNSLPPGGFRSLLIEEIDATGSCIMSVGFPHLRGLNHLKKLTLHKCNYLDNEALPMLAAV
;
A
#
# COMPACT_ATOMS: atom_id res chain seq x y z
N MET A 1 42.44 7.00 -14.87
CA MET A 1 41.74 5.76 -15.29
C MET A 1 41.14 5.10 -14.07
N VAL A 2 39.84 5.27 -13.82
CA VAL A 2 39.12 4.51 -12.78
C VAL A 2 38.44 3.35 -13.48
N LYS A 3 38.88 2.12 -13.17
CA LYS A 3 38.28 0.88 -13.68
C LYS A 3 36.89 0.73 -13.09
N LEU A 4 35.88 0.84 -13.95
CA LEU A 4 34.50 0.48 -13.63
C LEU A 4 34.49 -1.05 -13.37
N LEU A 5 34.44 -1.46 -12.10
CA LEU A 5 34.20 -2.84 -11.74
C LEU A 5 32.74 -3.17 -12.10
N ALA A 6 32.62 -3.80 -13.27
CA ALA A 6 31.62 -4.78 -13.65
C ALA A 6 30.39 -4.85 -12.72
N VAL A 7 29.32 -4.17 -13.13
CA VAL A 7 27.93 -4.46 -12.72
C VAL A 7 27.58 -5.86 -13.24
N ARG A 8 28.12 -6.87 -12.57
CA ARG A 8 27.77 -8.28 -12.80
C ARG A 8 26.51 -8.57 -11.99
N ASN A 9 25.45 -8.88 -12.72
CA ASN A 9 24.19 -9.46 -12.26
C ASN A 9 23.09 -8.51 -11.78
N LEU A 10 22.69 -7.56 -12.62
CA LEU A 10 21.26 -7.21 -12.74
C LEU A 10 20.60 -8.20 -13.72
N LEU A 11 20.71 -9.50 -13.45
CA LEU A 11 19.79 -10.45 -14.06
C LEU A 11 18.44 -10.15 -13.42
N GLN A 12 17.59 -9.41 -14.15
CA GLN A 12 16.15 -9.38 -13.92
C GLN A 12 15.70 -10.82 -13.73
N SER A 13 15.43 -11.22 -12.49
CA SER A 13 14.75 -12.47 -12.24
C SER A 13 13.38 -12.31 -12.87
N HIS A 14 13.17 -12.98 -14.00
CA HIS A 14 11.84 -13.14 -14.55
C HIS A 14 11.05 -13.89 -13.49
N SER A 15 10.24 -13.15 -12.72
CA SER A 15 9.34 -13.72 -11.75
C SER A 15 8.44 -14.70 -12.50
N LYS A 16 8.68 -16.00 -12.29
CA LYS A 16 7.77 -17.04 -12.75
C LYS A 16 6.44 -16.69 -12.09
N ARG A 17 5.44 -16.28 -12.88
CA ARG A 17 4.11 -15.90 -12.39
C ARG A 17 3.47 -17.11 -11.73
N THR A 18 3.74 -17.31 -10.45
CA THR A 18 3.12 -18.33 -9.63
C THR A 18 1.72 -17.87 -9.21
N ILE A 19 0.90 -18.81 -8.77
CA ILE A 19 -0.42 -18.49 -8.18
C ILE A 19 -0.30 -17.45 -7.06
N TRP A 20 0.78 -17.51 -6.26
CA TRP A 20 1.05 -16.56 -5.18
C TRP A 20 1.45 -15.17 -5.67
N GLY A 21 2.26 -15.10 -6.74
CA GLY A 21 2.59 -13.83 -7.38
C GLY A 21 1.34 -13.16 -7.98
N TRP A 22 0.48 -13.94 -8.65
CA TRP A 22 -0.81 -13.45 -9.15
C TRP A 22 -1.72 -12.99 -8.01
N LEU A 23 -1.85 -13.79 -6.94
CA LEU A 23 -2.70 -13.47 -5.80
C LEU A 23 -2.26 -12.16 -5.12
N ASN A 24 -0.97 -11.98 -4.88
CA ASN A 24 -0.45 -10.73 -4.30
C ASN A 24 -0.69 -9.54 -5.24
N THR A 25 -0.59 -9.75 -6.55
CA THR A 25 -0.85 -8.68 -7.53
C THR A 25 -2.31 -8.27 -7.52
N ILE A 26 -3.25 -9.24 -7.51
CA ILE A 26 -4.69 -8.92 -7.56
C ILE A 26 -5.19 -8.30 -6.25
N THR A 27 -4.66 -8.70 -5.08
CA THR A 27 -5.05 -8.09 -3.80
C THR A 27 -4.60 -6.63 -3.68
N ASN A 28 -3.49 -6.28 -4.35
CA ASN A 28 -2.96 -4.92 -4.42
C ASN A 28 -3.55 -4.07 -5.56
N LYS A 29 -4.21 -4.67 -6.55
CA LYS A 29 -4.74 -3.95 -7.71
C LYS A 29 -5.75 -2.89 -7.28
N VAL A 30 -5.60 -1.70 -7.84
CA VAL A 30 -6.49 -0.56 -7.61
C VAL A 30 -7.83 -0.78 -8.32
N ASP A 31 -8.91 -0.52 -7.59
CA ASP A 31 -10.27 -0.48 -8.12
C ASP A 31 -10.77 0.98 -8.12
N GLU A 32 -10.65 1.62 -9.29
CA GLU A 32 -11.08 3.01 -9.49
C GLU A 32 -12.59 3.20 -9.30
N SER A 33 -13.39 2.17 -9.60
CA SER A 33 -14.84 2.23 -9.37
C SER A 33 -15.13 2.26 -7.87
N ARG A 34 -14.40 1.46 -7.08
CA ARG A 34 -14.50 1.48 -5.63
C ARG A 34 -14.09 2.83 -5.06
N ILE A 35 -12.98 3.41 -5.52
CA ILE A 35 -12.54 4.75 -5.10
C ILE A 35 -13.63 5.79 -5.36
N LYS A 36 -14.29 5.76 -6.52
CA LYS A 36 -15.40 6.66 -6.85
C LYS A 36 -16.59 6.49 -5.89
N ASP A 37 -16.94 5.25 -5.56
CA ASP A 37 -18.09 4.91 -4.75
C ASP A 37 -17.89 5.27 -3.26
N VAL A 38 -16.73 4.96 -2.70
CA VAL A 38 -16.48 5.10 -1.25
C VAL A 38 -15.52 6.22 -0.86
N GLY A 39 -14.78 6.78 -1.82
CA GLY A 39 -13.73 7.77 -1.58
C GLY A 39 -12.35 7.14 -1.37
N PRO A 40 -11.28 7.96 -1.47
CA PRO A 40 -9.90 7.50 -1.45
C PRO A 40 -9.51 6.86 -0.11
N ASP A 41 -9.79 7.52 1.03
CA ASP A 41 -9.45 7.01 2.36
C ASP A 41 -10.07 5.65 2.66
N ARG A 42 -11.33 5.46 2.30
CA ARG A 42 -12.00 4.18 2.51
C ARG A 42 -11.43 3.08 1.61
N ALA A 43 -11.25 3.36 0.32
CA ALA A 43 -10.68 2.38 -0.61
C ALA A 43 -9.24 2.00 -0.22
N ALA A 44 -8.44 2.97 0.20
CA ALA A 44 -7.09 2.74 0.71
C ALA A 44 -7.09 1.89 1.98
N ALA A 45 -7.98 2.17 2.94
CA ALA A 45 -8.10 1.35 4.15
C ALA A 45 -8.50 -0.11 3.84
N GLU A 46 -9.44 -0.33 2.91
CA GLU A 46 -9.82 -1.67 2.46
C GLU A 46 -8.63 -2.42 1.85
N TRP A 47 -7.83 -1.76 1.00
CA TRP A 47 -6.61 -2.34 0.44
C TRP A 47 -5.57 -2.66 1.53
N LEU A 48 -5.24 -1.69 2.38
CA LEU A 48 -4.24 -1.82 3.43
C LEU A 48 -4.57 -2.97 4.39
N LEU A 49 -5.80 -3.02 4.89
CA LEU A 49 -6.25 -4.06 5.84
C LEU A 49 -6.26 -5.45 5.20
N ARG A 50 -6.69 -5.56 3.93
CA ARG A 50 -6.63 -6.82 3.17
C ARG A 50 -5.19 -7.30 2.96
N CYS A 51 -4.24 -6.38 2.83
CA CYS A 51 -2.81 -6.67 2.72
C CYS A 51 -2.12 -6.88 4.08
N GLY A 52 -2.85 -6.86 5.20
CA GLY A 52 -2.30 -7.06 6.54
C GLY A 52 -1.62 -5.82 7.14
N ALA A 53 -1.82 -4.63 6.56
CA ALA A 53 -1.42 -3.37 7.16
C ALA A 53 -2.50 -2.86 8.13
N GLY A 54 -2.13 -1.88 8.96
CA GLY A 54 -3.05 -1.15 9.83
C GLY A 54 -3.23 0.31 9.41
N VAL A 55 -4.37 0.88 9.76
CA VAL A 55 -4.70 2.30 9.53
C VAL A 55 -5.13 2.97 10.83
N ARG A 56 -4.68 4.20 11.07
CA ARG A 56 -5.20 5.06 12.14
C ARG A 56 -5.97 6.20 11.50
N TRP A 57 -7.25 6.31 11.86
CA TRP A 57 -8.07 7.44 11.44
C TRP A 57 -7.63 8.72 12.17
N LYS A 58 -7.84 9.86 11.52
CA LYS A 58 -7.68 11.17 12.13
C LYS A 58 -8.49 11.26 13.42
N ASP A 59 -7.89 11.87 14.45
CA ASP A 59 -8.48 12.06 15.77
C ASP A 59 -8.87 10.76 16.49
N LYS A 60 -8.31 9.61 16.07
CA LYS A 60 -8.41 8.32 16.76
C LYS A 60 -7.05 7.86 17.27
N GLU A 61 -7.04 7.28 18.47
CA GLU A 61 -5.82 6.79 19.13
C GLU A 61 -5.40 5.41 18.62
N SER A 62 -6.35 4.53 18.31
CA SER A 62 -6.06 3.14 17.98
C SER A 62 -5.84 2.92 16.48
N VAL A 63 -4.87 2.06 16.18
CA VAL A 63 -4.66 1.51 14.83
C VAL A 63 -5.68 0.39 14.60
N LEU A 64 -6.49 0.54 13.57
CA LEU A 64 -7.37 -0.50 13.04
C LEU A 64 -6.55 -1.51 12.25
N LYS A 65 -6.68 -2.80 12.57
CA LYS A 65 -6.01 -3.91 11.85
C LYS A 65 -6.96 -4.97 11.31
N ASP A 66 -8.18 -5.03 11.84
CA ASP A 66 -9.21 -5.95 11.37
C ASP A 66 -10.03 -5.31 10.26
N TYR A 67 -10.05 -5.95 9.09
CA TYR A 67 -10.85 -5.52 7.94
C TYR A 67 -12.35 -5.47 8.27
N ASN A 68 -12.86 -6.44 9.02
CA ASN A 68 -14.29 -6.54 9.33
C ASN A 68 -14.76 -5.48 10.33
N SER A 69 -13.81 -4.82 10.99
CA SER A 69 -14.05 -3.70 11.90
C SER A 69 -14.16 -2.35 11.16
N LEU A 70 -14.04 -2.34 9.83
CA LEU A 70 -14.38 -1.17 9.01
C LEU A 70 -15.88 -0.83 9.17
N PRO A 71 -16.24 0.45 9.40
CA PRO A 71 -17.64 0.81 9.62
C PRO A 71 -18.46 0.62 8.34
N PRO A 72 -19.69 0.10 8.42
CA PRO A 72 -20.51 -0.17 7.22
C PRO A 72 -20.99 1.11 6.52
N GLY A 73 -20.96 2.26 7.19
CA GLY A 73 -21.39 3.56 6.68
C GLY A 73 -20.60 4.72 7.31
N GLY A 74 -20.89 5.96 6.89
CA GLY A 74 -20.21 7.16 7.39
C GLY A 74 -18.72 7.25 7.00
N PHE A 75 -18.24 6.40 6.10
CA PHE A 75 -16.82 6.28 5.76
C PHE A 75 -16.23 7.52 5.08
N ARG A 76 -17.06 8.40 4.48
CA ARG A 76 -16.58 9.65 3.84
C ARG A 76 -16.11 10.70 4.84
N SER A 77 -16.47 10.60 6.12
CA SER A 77 -15.96 11.49 7.17
C SER A 77 -14.68 10.96 7.83
N LEU A 78 -14.28 9.72 7.53
CA LEU A 78 -13.06 9.12 8.05
C LEU A 78 -11.90 9.40 7.12
N LEU A 79 -10.82 9.92 7.70
CA LEU A 79 -9.63 10.33 6.99
C LEU A 79 -8.44 9.57 7.58
N ILE A 80 -7.62 8.94 6.75
CA ILE A 80 -6.43 8.22 7.21
C ILE A 80 -5.39 9.26 7.66
N GLU A 81 -4.89 9.09 8.87
CA GLU A 81 -3.79 9.90 9.42
C GLU A 81 -2.48 9.12 9.50
N GLU A 82 -2.54 7.82 9.80
CA GLU A 82 -1.35 6.96 9.80
C GLU A 82 -1.60 5.61 9.14
N ILE A 83 -0.54 5.10 8.53
CA ILE A 83 -0.48 3.75 7.96
C ILE A 83 0.68 3.01 8.62
N ASP A 84 0.40 1.83 9.15
CA ASP A 84 1.39 0.86 9.63
C ASP A 84 1.39 -0.37 8.71
N ALA A 85 2.31 -0.40 7.75
CA ALA A 85 2.44 -1.50 6.80
C ALA A 85 3.40 -2.59 7.28
N THR A 86 3.69 -2.69 8.58
CA THR A 86 4.65 -3.65 9.13
C THR A 86 4.26 -5.09 8.80
N GLY A 87 5.13 -5.82 8.08
CA GLY A 87 4.90 -7.22 7.70
C GLY A 87 3.78 -7.42 6.68
N SER A 88 3.28 -6.35 6.07
CA SER A 88 2.21 -6.41 5.07
C SER A 88 2.72 -6.89 3.71
N CYS A 89 1.78 -7.38 2.89
CA CYS A 89 2.04 -7.77 1.49
C CYS A 89 1.77 -6.65 0.49
N ILE A 90 1.87 -5.37 0.90
CA ILE A 90 1.69 -4.24 -0.01
C ILE A 90 2.76 -4.24 -1.11
N MET A 91 2.35 -3.83 -2.31
CA MET A 91 3.19 -3.76 -3.51
C MET A 91 3.01 -2.40 -4.18
N SER A 92 4.01 -1.98 -4.97
CA SER A 92 4.03 -0.71 -5.71
C SER A 92 2.77 -0.50 -6.57
N VAL A 93 2.23 -1.57 -7.16
CA VAL A 93 0.98 -1.54 -7.96
C VAL A 93 -0.25 -1.04 -7.16
N GLY A 94 -0.24 -1.17 -5.84
CA GLY A 94 -1.32 -0.71 -4.97
C GLY A 94 -1.17 0.73 -4.47
N PHE A 95 0.01 1.34 -4.64
CA PHE A 95 0.29 2.68 -4.13
C PHE A 95 -0.56 3.79 -4.75
N PRO A 96 -1.16 3.66 -5.95
CA PRO A 96 -2.13 4.64 -6.41
C PRO A 96 -3.35 4.82 -5.48
N HIS A 97 -3.68 3.87 -4.59
CA HIS A 97 -4.68 4.09 -3.53
C HIS A 97 -4.30 5.20 -2.54
N LEU A 98 -3.00 5.53 -2.42
CA LEU A 98 -2.52 6.60 -1.54
C LEU A 98 -2.83 8.00 -2.12
N ARG A 99 -3.22 8.08 -3.40
CA ARG A 99 -3.60 9.36 -4.02
C ARG A 99 -4.89 9.87 -3.39
N GLY A 100 -4.88 11.14 -2.97
CA GLY A 100 -6.03 11.79 -2.35
C GLY A 100 -6.16 11.55 -0.85
N LEU A 101 -5.21 10.88 -0.20
CA LEU A 101 -5.12 10.79 1.26
C LEU A 101 -4.56 12.09 1.87
N ASN A 102 -5.35 13.17 1.80
CA ASN A 102 -4.91 14.53 2.14
C ASN A 102 -4.55 14.76 3.63
N HIS A 103 -4.79 13.77 4.49
CA HIS A 103 -4.54 13.86 5.92
C HIS A 103 -3.48 12.86 6.42
N LEU A 104 -2.85 12.11 5.51
CA LEU A 104 -1.80 11.17 5.87
C LEU A 104 -0.57 11.92 6.41
N LYS A 105 -0.16 11.61 7.63
CA LYS A 105 0.99 12.22 8.31
C LYS A 105 2.14 11.24 8.54
N LYS A 106 1.84 9.94 8.57
CA LYS A 106 2.82 8.91 8.89
C LYS A 106 2.58 7.64 8.09
N LEU A 107 3.63 7.15 7.45
CA LEU A 107 3.65 5.88 6.75
C LEU A 107 4.84 5.04 7.26
N THR A 108 4.55 3.90 7.87
CA THR A 108 5.56 2.94 8.33
C THR A 108 5.68 1.80 7.33
N LEU A 109 6.86 1.66 6.72
CA LEU A 109 7.20 0.54 5.83
C LEU A 109 8.29 -0.30 6.49
N HIS A 110 7.92 -1.43 7.10
CA HIS A 110 8.86 -2.28 7.83
C HIS A 110 8.58 -3.75 7.51
N LYS A 111 9.60 -4.49 7.07
CA LYS A 111 9.46 -5.90 6.64
C LYS A 111 8.39 -6.12 5.54
N CYS A 112 8.24 -5.14 4.63
CA CYS A 112 7.39 -5.24 3.44
C CYS A 112 8.14 -5.99 2.33
N ASN A 113 8.11 -7.32 2.34
CA ASN A 113 8.97 -8.16 1.48
C ASN A 113 8.67 -8.07 -0.03
N TYR A 114 7.53 -7.50 -0.41
CA TYR A 114 7.11 -7.35 -1.81
C TYR A 114 7.25 -5.93 -2.34
N LEU A 115 7.81 -5.02 -1.53
CA LEU A 115 8.08 -3.66 -1.94
C LEU A 115 9.35 -3.62 -2.80
N ASP A 116 9.29 -2.92 -3.93
CA ASP A 116 10.42 -2.74 -4.85
C ASP A 116 10.73 -1.26 -5.09
N ASN A 117 11.73 -0.98 -5.92
CA ASN A 117 12.17 0.38 -6.21
C ASN A 117 11.12 1.21 -6.99
N GLU A 118 10.10 0.58 -7.59
CA GLU A 118 9.03 1.31 -8.30
C GLU A 118 8.15 2.10 -7.32
N ALA A 119 8.10 1.70 -6.04
CA ALA A 119 7.35 2.41 -5.01
C ALA A 119 7.97 3.76 -4.63
N LEU A 120 9.30 3.90 -4.66
CA LEU A 120 10.01 5.10 -4.18
C LEU A 120 9.53 6.41 -4.84
N PRO A 121 9.44 6.52 -6.18
CA PRO A 121 8.92 7.75 -6.79
C PRO A 121 7.44 8.00 -6.47
N MET A 122 6.65 6.95 -6.22
CA MET A 122 5.24 7.11 -5.84
C MET A 122 5.11 7.67 -4.42
N LEU A 123 5.97 7.24 -3.50
CA LEU A 123 6.01 7.75 -2.12
C LEU A 123 6.42 9.22 -2.02
N ALA A 124 7.26 9.69 -2.94
CA ALA A 124 7.65 11.11 -3.00
C ALA A 124 6.47 12.03 -3.37
N ALA A 125 5.38 11.48 -3.91
CA ALA A 125 4.18 12.21 -4.34
C ALA A 125 3.00 12.08 -3.37
N VAL A 126 3.19 11.41 -2.23
CA VAL A 126 2.17 11.15 -1.19
C VAL A 126 2.34 12.12 -0.02
#